data_AF-A0A7G9BL75-F1
#
_entry.id   AF-A0A7G9BL75-F1
#
_cell.length_a   1.000
_cell.length_b   1.000
_cell.length_c   1.000
_cell.angle_alpha   90.00
_cell.angle_beta   90.00
_cell.angle_gamma   90.00
#
_symmetry.space_group_name_H-M   'P 1'
#
loop_
_entity.id
_entity.type
_entity.pdbx_description
1 polymer ?
#
loop_
_entity_poly.entity_id
_entity_poly.type
_entity_poly.pdbx_seq_one_letter_code
_entity_poly.pdbx_strand_id
1 'polypeptide(L)'
;MKKLSSKSKILLGAFLLGSSIAVATELANQPNAQETRYDWESTSIAPENPSSSLQNATTQEAIDHYGCENGANVCANGEKVSGPGPDATTLNFGL
;
A
#
# COMPACT_ATOMS: atom_id res chain seq x y z
N MET A 1 26.17 20.46 60.61
CA MET A 1 27.02 20.49 59.40
C MET A 1 28.18 19.50 59.57
N LYS A 2 28.61 18.84 58.48
CA LYS A 2 29.71 17.83 58.35
C LYS A 2 29.34 16.40 58.82
N LYS A 3 29.60 15.30 58.12
CA LYS A 3 30.14 14.97 56.78
C LYS A 3 29.66 13.53 56.50
N LEU A 4 28.95 13.26 55.39
CA LEU A 4 28.68 11.90 54.94
C LEU A 4 29.96 11.32 54.31
N SER A 5 30.42 10.16 54.79
CA SER A 5 31.48 9.39 54.14
C SER A 5 30.84 8.38 53.19
N SER A 6 30.85 8.73 51.91
CA SER A 6 30.45 7.86 50.80
C SER A 6 31.55 6.84 50.50
N LYS A 7 31.25 5.55 50.59
CA LYS A 7 31.99 4.50 49.86
C LYS A 7 31.00 3.66 49.06
N SER A 8 30.53 4.26 47.98
CA SER A 8 29.76 3.59 46.94
C SER A 8 30.67 2.60 46.22
N LYS A 9 30.45 1.30 46.43
CA LYS A 9 31.05 0.24 45.61
C LYS A 9 30.30 0.24 44.29
N ILE A 10 30.92 0.81 43.27
CA ILE A 10 30.39 0.86 41.91
C ILE A 10 30.32 -0.59 41.40
N LEU A 11 29.12 -1.15 41.39
CA LEU A 11 28.81 -2.38 40.67
C LEU A 11 28.66 -2.01 39.19
N LEU A 12 29.70 -2.29 38.40
CA LEU A 12 29.61 -2.40 36.94
C LEU A 12 28.67 -3.56 36.62
N GLY A 13 27.39 -3.27 36.43
CA GLY A 13 26.39 -4.20 35.92
C GLY A 13 26.09 -3.89 34.46
N ALA A 14 26.28 -4.89 33.59
CA ALA A 14 26.28 -4.82 32.14
C ALA A 14 25.12 -4.03 31.51
N PHE A 15 25.46 -3.24 30.48
CA PHE A 15 24.53 -2.78 29.45
C PHE A 15 23.87 -3.98 28.79
N LEU A 16 22.62 -4.26 29.14
CA LEU A 16 21.73 -5.04 28.29
C LEU A 16 21.07 -4.06 27.32
N LEU A 17 21.68 -3.97 26.13
CA LEU A 17 21.04 -3.48 24.92
C LEU A 17 19.88 -4.41 24.60
N GLY A 18 18.73 -4.14 25.21
CA GLY A 18 17.44 -4.71 24.88
C GLY A 18 16.48 -3.58 24.55
N SER A 19 16.84 -2.76 23.56
CA SER A 19 15.98 -1.75 22.97
C SER A 19 14.89 -2.42 22.14
N SER A 20 13.94 -3.05 22.83
CA SER A 20 12.61 -3.25 22.29
C SER A 20 11.74 -2.22 22.96
N ILE A 21 11.89 -0.97 22.50
CA ILE A 21 10.75 -0.09 22.36
C ILE A 21 9.66 -0.95 21.74
N ALA A 22 8.70 -1.41 22.55
CA ALA A 22 7.37 -1.70 22.04
C ALA A 22 6.86 -0.34 21.59
N VAL A 23 7.29 0.02 20.38
CA VAL A 23 6.78 1.13 19.60
C VAL A 23 5.29 0.93 19.65
N ALA A 24 4.65 1.89 20.31
CA ALA A 24 3.27 2.26 20.13
C ALA A 24 2.61 1.45 19.02
N THR A 25 1.62 0.63 19.37
CA THR A 25 0.53 0.30 18.45
C THR A 25 -0.27 1.58 18.15
N GLU A 26 0.41 2.60 17.63
CA GLU A 26 -0.12 3.70 16.83
C GLU A 26 -0.11 3.23 15.37
N LEU A 27 -0.66 2.05 15.12
CA LEU A 27 -1.04 1.62 13.77
C LEU A 27 -2.55 1.34 13.71
N ALA A 28 -3.33 2.02 14.56
CA ALA A 28 -4.77 2.09 14.45
C ALA A 28 -5.24 3.39 13.76
N ASN A 29 -4.33 4.33 13.49
CA ASN A 29 -4.64 5.68 12.99
C ASN A 29 -3.74 6.14 11.83
N GLN A 30 -3.25 5.23 10.98
CA GLN A 30 -2.97 5.68 9.62
C GLN A 30 -4.33 5.86 8.94
N PRO A 31 -4.70 7.06 8.47
CA PRO A 31 -5.91 7.22 7.69
C PRO A 31 -5.79 6.21 6.55
N ASN A 32 -6.75 5.30 6.49
CA ASN A 32 -6.93 4.34 5.42
C ASN A 32 -6.62 5.10 4.12
N ALA A 33 -5.45 4.87 3.52
CA ALA A 33 -5.08 5.52 2.28
C ALA A 33 -6.05 4.94 1.28
N GLN A 34 -7.21 5.60 1.10
CA GLN A 34 -8.32 5.10 0.31
C GLN A 34 -7.74 4.62 -1.00
N GLU A 35 -7.75 3.30 -1.22
CA GLU A 35 -7.22 2.74 -2.45
C GLU A 35 -7.95 3.39 -3.61
N THR A 36 -7.21 3.76 -4.65
CA THR A 36 -7.80 4.42 -5.80
C THR A 36 -8.68 3.44 -6.55
N ARG A 37 -9.94 3.80 -6.74
CA ARG A 37 -10.93 2.97 -7.42
C ARG A 37 -11.37 3.67 -8.69
N TYR A 38 -11.57 2.89 -9.74
CA TYR A 38 -11.93 3.35 -11.07
C TYR A 38 -13.13 2.54 -11.58
N ASP A 39 -13.90 3.15 -12.47
CA ASP A 39 -14.80 2.45 -13.37
C ASP A 39 -14.02 2.08 -14.63
N TRP A 40 -13.90 0.79 -14.90
CA TRP A 40 -13.08 0.25 -15.97
C TRP A 40 -13.93 -0.19 -17.15
N GLU A 41 -13.44 0.10 -18.35
CA GLU A 41 -13.98 -0.37 -19.62
C GLU A 41 -12.88 -1.10 -20.40
N SER A 42 -13.10 -2.37 -20.71
CA SER A 42 -12.17 -3.16 -21.52
C SER A 42 -12.31 -2.85 -23.01
N THR A 43 -11.19 -2.93 -23.72
CA THR A 43 -11.19 -2.89 -25.18
C THR A 43 -11.64 -4.25 -25.74
N SER A 44 -11.98 -4.29 -27.03
CA SER A 44 -12.36 -5.52 -27.72
C SER A 44 -11.23 -6.54 -27.88
N ILE A 45 -10.00 -6.14 -27.55
CA ILE A 45 -8.79 -6.95 -27.66
C ILE A 45 -8.30 -7.46 -26.30
N ALA A 46 -9.01 -7.15 -25.20
CA ALA A 46 -8.67 -7.66 -23.87
C ALA A 46 -8.68 -9.20 -23.85
N PRO A 47 -7.69 -9.86 -23.20
CA PRO A 47 -7.61 -11.31 -23.11
C PRO A 47 -8.84 -11.96 -22.48
N GLU A 48 -9.35 -11.36 -21.40
CA GLU A 48 -10.51 -11.85 -20.67
C GLU A 48 -11.61 -10.78 -20.61
N ASN A 49 -12.86 -11.22 -20.69
CA ASN A 49 -14.05 -10.37 -20.62
C ASN A 49 -14.00 -9.14 -21.57
N PRO A 50 -13.72 -9.31 -22.87
CA PRO A 50 -13.60 -8.20 -23.81
C PRO A 50 -14.91 -7.42 -23.93
N SER A 51 -14.81 -6.10 -24.06
CA SER A 51 -15.96 -5.18 -24.13
C SER A 51 -16.92 -5.25 -22.93
N SER A 52 -16.45 -5.76 -21.79
CA SER A 52 -17.15 -5.68 -20.51
C SER A 52 -16.66 -4.50 -19.67
N SER A 53 -17.42 -4.16 -18.64
CA SER A 53 -17.11 -3.10 -17.69
C SER A 53 -17.04 -3.63 -16.25
N LEU A 54 -16.19 -2.99 -15.44
CA LEU A 54 -15.96 -3.32 -14.05
C LEU A 54 -15.97 -2.03 -13.22
N GLN A 55 -17.01 -1.86 -12.40
CA GLN A 55 -17.23 -0.61 -11.67
C GLN A 55 -16.60 -0.60 -10.29
N ASN A 56 -16.17 0.59 -9.86
CA ASN A 56 -15.63 0.87 -8.54
C ASN A 56 -14.60 -0.18 -8.11
N ALA A 57 -13.60 -0.44 -8.95
CA ALA A 57 -12.58 -1.46 -8.75
C ALA A 57 -11.17 -0.86 -8.76
N THR A 58 -10.27 -1.45 -8.00
CA THR A 58 -8.84 -1.12 -8.01
C THR A 58 -8.18 -1.54 -9.32
N THR A 59 -6.99 -1.00 -9.57
CA THR A 59 -6.15 -1.41 -10.71
C THR A 59 -5.84 -2.91 -10.70
N GLN A 60 -5.59 -3.50 -9.53
CA GLN A 60 -5.30 -4.94 -9.43
C GLN A 60 -6.54 -5.79 -9.75
N GLU A 61 -7.71 -5.43 -9.22
CA GLU A 61 -8.96 -6.12 -9.54
C GLU A 61 -9.27 -6.08 -11.04
N ALA A 62 -8.97 -4.97 -11.71
CA ALA A 62 -9.14 -4.86 -13.16
C ALA A 62 -8.12 -5.68 -13.95
N ILE A 63 -6.85 -5.74 -13.52
CA ILE A 63 -5.84 -6.61 -14.14
C ILE A 63 -6.27 -8.08 -14.05
N ASP A 64 -6.72 -8.52 -12.87
CA ASP A 64 -7.15 -9.90 -12.64
C ASP A 64 -8.45 -10.21 -13.42
N HIS A 65 -9.35 -9.24 -13.58
CA HIS A 65 -10.62 -9.43 -14.29
C HIS A 65 -10.47 -9.48 -15.82
N TYR A 66 -9.54 -8.70 -16.38
CA TYR A 66 -9.35 -8.59 -17.84
C TYR A 66 -8.14 -9.36 -18.36
N GLY A 67 -7.31 -9.92 -17.47
CA GLY A 67 -6.08 -10.62 -17.82
C GLY A 67 -5.02 -9.69 -18.44
N CYS A 68 -5.01 -8.41 -18.05
CA CYS A 68 -4.11 -7.41 -18.65
C CYS A 68 -2.67 -7.56 -18.15
N GLU A 69 -1.91 -8.51 -18.69
CA GLU A 69 -0.49 -8.66 -18.35
C GLU A 69 0.40 -7.80 -19.27
N ASN A 70 0.98 -6.75 -18.69
CA ASN A 70 2.01 -5.84 -19.22
C ASN A 70 2.38 -6.01 -20.71
N GLY A 71 1.93 -5.07 -21.56
CA GLY A 71 2.52 -4.92 -22.89
C GLY A 71 2.11 -3.67 -23.65
N ALA A 72 2.02 -3.77 -24.97
CA ALA A 72 1.95 -2.61 -25.86
C ALA A 72 0.52 -2.17 -26.24
N ASN A 73 -0.47 -3.04 -26.07
CA ASN A 73 -1.84 -2.77 -26.50
C ASN A 73 -2.71 -2.35 -25.33
N VAL A 74 -3.61 -1.39 -25.57
CA VAL A 74 -4.55 -0.93 -24.54
C VAL A 74 -5.56 -2.04 -24.24
N CYS A 75 -5.56 -2.49 -22.99
CA CYS A 75 -6.42 -3.56 -22.48
C CYS A 75 -7.74 -3.00 -21.91
N ALA A 76 -7.64 -1.99 -21.05
CA ALA A 76 -8.77 -1.36 -20.41
C ALA A 76 -8.45 0.09 -20.01
N ASN A 77 -9.45 0.95 -20.02
CA ASN A 77 -9.35 2.32 -19.53
C ASN A 77 -10.14 2.45 -18.24
N GLY A 78 -9.61 3.18 -17.27
CA GLY A 78 -10.25 3.42 -15.98
C GLY A 78 -10.53 4.91 -15.78
N GLU A 79 -11.75 5.25 -15.36
CA GLU A 79 -12.15 6.59 -14.91
C GLU A 79 -12.28 6.61 -13.38
N LYS A 80 -11.63 7.57 -12.71
CA LYS A 80 -11.51 7.55 -11.25
C LYS A 80 -12.84 7.81 -10.58
N VAL A 81 -13.19 6.94 -9.65
CA VAL A 81 -14.36 7.05 -8.78
C VAL A 81 -13.97 7.61 -7.41
N SER A 82 -12.85 7.13 -6.85
CA SER A 82 -12.41 7.54 -5.50
C SER A 82 -10.92 7.30 -5.27
N GLY A 83 -10.39 7.87 -4.18
CA GLY A 83 -8.99 7.73 -3.77
C GLY A 83 -8.03 8.76 -4.42
N PRO A 84 -6.74 8.72 -4.05
CA PRO A 84 -5.71 9.63 -4.55
C PRO A 84 -5.23 9.24 -5.96
N GLY A 85 -4.68 10.16 -6.73
CA GLY A 85 -4.09 9.86 -8.04
C GLY A 85 -4.89 10.40 -9.24
N PRO A 86 -4.55 9.99 -10.47
CA PRO A 86 -5.06 10.60 -11.68
C PRO A 86 -6.54 10.28 -11.93
N ASP A 87 -7.25 11.20 -12.59
CA ASP A 87 -8.68 11.05 -12.93
C ASP A 87 -8.95 9.97 -13.97
N ALA A 88 -7.92 9.58 -14.74
CA ALA A 88 -7.98 8.49 -15.70
C ALA A 88 -6.68 7.68 -15.69
N THR A 89 -6.78 6.41 -16.04
CA THR A 89 -5.64 5.50 -16.16
C THR A 89 -5.90 4.43 -17.24
N THR A 90 -4.85 3.75 -17.69
CA THR A 90 -4.94 2.74 -18.75
C THR A 90 -4.12 1.51 -18.37
N LEU A 91 -4.71 0.33 -18.54
CA LEU A 91 -4.04 -0.96 -18.47
C LEU A 91 -3.59 -1.38 -19.87
N ASN A 92 -2.38 -1.93 -19.98
CA ASN A 92 -1.85 -2.44 -21.23
C ASN A 92 -1.52 -3.93 -21.14
N PHE A 93 -1.58 -4.64 -22.26
CA PHE A 93 -1.25 -6.07 -22.36
C PHE A 93 -0.31 -6.38 -23.53
N GLY A 94 0.48 -7.44 -23.38
CA GLY A 94 1.37 -7.98 -24.41
C GLY A 94 0.67 -9.05 -25.24
N LEU A 95 0.79 -8.97 -26.56
CA LEU A 95 0.34 -10.03 -27.49
C LEU A 95 1.43 -11.09 -27.66
#